data_AF-A0A4W4HD38-F1
#
_entry.id   AF-A0A4W4HD38-F1
#
_cell.length_a   1.000
_cell.length_b   1.000
_cell.length_c   1.000
_cell.angle_alpha   90.00
_cell.angle_beta   90.00
_cell.angle_gamma   90.00
#
_symmetry.space_group_name_H-M   'P 1'
#
loop_
_entity.id
_entity.type
_entity.pdbx_description
1 polymer ?
#
loop_
_entity_poly.entity_id
_entity_poly.type
_entity_poly.pdbx_seq_one_letter_code
_entity_poly.pdbx_strand_id
1 'polypeptide(L)' 'SNQTKLIKEARAHYQTLTNMELIALLLQREAELRKLKVQVRDLEDYIDKLLVRIMEQTPTLLQVRARPK' A
#
# COMPACT_ATOMS: atom_id res chain seq x y z
N SER A 1 1.42 21.04 -12.80
CA SER A 1 0.96 20.30 -11.60
C SER A 1 2.15 20.00 -10.71
N ASN A 2 1.97 19.95 -9.37
CA ASN A 2 3.02 19.50 -8.43
C ASN A 2 3.57 18.11 -8.79
N GLN A 3 2.73 17.24 -9.33
CA GLN A 3 3.12 15.91 -9.78
C GLN A 3 4.14 15.94 -10.92
N THR A 4 4.01 16.91 -11.82
CA THR A 4 4.96 17.11 -12.92
C THR A 4 6.32 17.60 -12.43
N LYS A 5 6.36 18.36 -11.33
CA LYS A 5 7.62 18.80 -10.71
C LYS A 5 8.34 17.64 -10.03
N LEU A 6 7.62 16.86 -9.22
CA LEU A 6 8.16 15.67 -8.55
C LEU A 6 8.75 14.65 -9.52
N ILE A 7 8.10 14.42 -10.67
CA ILE A 7 8.62 13.50 -11.70
C ILE A 7 9.92 14.04 -12.33
N LYS A 8 10.03 15.35 -12.55
CA LYS A 8 11.26 15.96 -13.09
C LYS A 8 12.42 15.86 -12.10
N GLU A 9 12.17 16.11 -10.82
CA GLU A 9 13.16 16.01 -9.74
C GLU A 9 13.64 14.57 -9.56
N ALA A 10 12.72 13.60 -9.53
CA ALA A 10 13.06 12.19 -9.48
C ALA A 10 13.93 11.78 -10.68
N ARG A 11 13.57 12.21 -11.89
CA ARG A 11 14.35 11.92 -13.10
C ARG A 11 15.77 12.49 -13.03
N ALA A 12 15.91 13.73 -12.57
CA ALA A 12 17.23 14.35 -12.39
C ALA A 12 18.08 13.58 -11.38
N HIS A 13 17.48 13.13 -10.27
CA HIS A 13 18.17 12.30 -9.28
C HIS A 13 18.62 10.95 -9.86
N TYR A 14 17.79 10.26 -10.65
CA TYR A 14 18.20 8.97 -11.23
C TYR A 14 19.32 9.11 -12.28
N GLN A 15 19.42 10.27 -12.93
CA GLN A 15 20.46 10.53 -13.94
C GLN A 15 21.86 10.73 -13.33
N THR A 16 21.96 11.07 -12.05
CA THR A 16 23.25 11.28 -11.37
C THR A 16 23.80 10.02 -10.71
N LEU A 17 23.04 8.92 -10.70
CA LEU A 17 23.44 7.66 -10.07
C LEU A 17 24.21 6.76 -11.03
N THR A 18 25.22 6.07 -10.50
CA THR A 18 25.91 4.98 -11.20
C THR A 18 25.01 3.75 -11.36
N ASN A 19 25.35 2.86 -12.28
CA ASN A 19 24.63 1.59 -12.46
C ASN A 19 24.51 0.77 -11.16
N MET A 20 25.55 0.77 -10.32
CA MET A 20 25.55 0.05 -9.04
C MET A 20 24.61 0.68 -8.02
N GLU A 21 24.55 2.02 -7.96
CA GLU A 21 23.63 2.73 -7.06
C GLU A 21 22.16 2.56 -7.49
N LEU A 22 21.89 2.52 -8.79
CA LEU A 22 20.56 2.20 -9.31
C LEU A 22 20.12 0.78 -8.93
N ILE A 23 21.02 -0.20 -9.02
CA ILE A 23 20.74 -1.59 -8.61
C ILE A 23 20.47 -1.65 -7.10
N ALA A 24 21.30 -1.01 -6.27
CA ALA A 24 21.11 -0.98 -4.83
C ALA A 24 19.76 -0.34 -4.44
N LEU A 25 19.40 0.76 -5.10
CA LEU A 25 18.12 1.43 -4.89
C LEU A 25 16.93 0.55 -5.30
N LEU A 26 17.01 -0.15 -6.44
CA LEU A 26 15.97 -1.11 -6.86
C LEU A 26 15.78 -2.22 -5.83
N LEU A 27 16.88 -2.83 -5.35
CA LEU A 27 16.83 -3.89 -4.34
C LEU A 27 16.21 -3.40 -3.02
N GLN A 28 16.55 -2.18 -2.60
CA GLN A 28 15.95 -1.57 -1.42
C GLN A 28 14.43 -1.39 -1.59
N ARG A 29 13.99 -0.83 -2.74
CA ARG A 29 12.56 -0.64 -3.03
C ARG A 29 11.81 -1.96 -3.10
N GLU A 30 12.39 -3.00 -3.69
CA GLU A 30 11.79 -4.32 -3.69
C GLU A 30 11.63 -4.88 -2.27
N ALA A 31 12.62 -4.72 -1.40
CA ALA A 31 12.55 -5.16 -0.02
C ALA A 31 11.47 -4.41 0.77
N GLU A 32 11.37 -3.09 0.60
CA GLU A 32 10.30 -2.25 1.17
C GLU A 32 8.92 -2.71 0.70
N LEU A 33 8.75 -2.94 -0.60
CA LEU A 33 7.49 -3.44 -1.17
C LEU A 33 7.11 -4.82 -0.64
N ARG A 34 8.09 -5.73 -0.47
CA ARG A 34 7.83 -7.05 0.13
C ARG A 34 7.34 -6.92 1.57
N LYS A 35 7.94 -6.04 2.38
CA LYS A 35 7.48 -5.77 3.75
C LYS A 35 6.05 -5.22 3.77
N LEU A 36 5.74 -4.26 2.90
CA LEU A 36 4.40 -3.69 2.79
C LEU A 36 3.36 -4.75 2.39
N LYS A 37 3.70 -5.66 1.46
CA LYS A 37 2.81 -6.77 1.07
C LYS A 37 2.47 -7.70 2.24
N VAL A 38 3.45 -7.99 3.10
CA VAL A 38 3.22 -8.79 4.32
C VAL A 38 2.30 -8.05 5.27
N GLN A 39 2.55 -6.76 5.52
CA GLN A 39 1.69 -5.94 6.39
C GLN A 39 0.24 -5.86 5.88
N VAL A 40 0.04 -5.73 4.57
CA VAL A 40 -1.30 -5.75 3.97
C VAL A 40 -1.98 -7.09 4.22
N ARG A 41 -1.27 -8.22 4.02
CA ARG A 41 -1.82 -9.55 4.30
C ARG A 41 -2.20 -9.71 5.77
N ASP A 42 -1.36 -9.27 6.70
CA ASP A 42 -1.64 -9.36 8.14
C ASP A 42 -2.90 -8.55 8.52
N LEU A 43 -3.08 -7.38 7.90
CA LEU A 43 -4.27 -6.55 8.08
C LEU A 43 -5.51 -7.18 7.47
N GLU A 44 -5.41 -7.77 6.28
CA GLU A 44 -6.49 -8.54 5.65
C GLU A 44 -6.92 -9.71 6.54
N ASP A 45 -5.96 -10.51 7.04
CA ASP A 45 -6.24 -11.64 7.93
C ASP A 45 -6.89 -11.19 9.25
N TYR A 46 -6.49 -10.03 9.77
CA TYR A 46 -7.11 -9.44 10.96
C TYR A 46 -8.55 -8.98 10.70
N ILE A 47 -8.79 -8.34 9.54
CA ILE A 47 -10.12 -7.94 9.10
C ILE A 47 -11.01 -9.19 8.98
N ASP A 48 -10.54 -10.25 8.32
CA ASP A 48 -11.30 -11.49 8.14
C ASP A 48 -11.70 -12.12 9.48
N LYS A 49 -10.76 -12.22 10.43
CA LYS A 49 -11.05 -12.73 11.80
C LYS A 49 -12.08 -11.87 12.54
N LEU A 50 -11.98 -10.55 12.39
CA LEU A 50 -12.92 -9.62 13.00
C LEU A 50 -14.31 -9.73 12.36
N LEU A 51 -14.37 -9.87 11.04
CA LEU A 51 -15.62 -10.03 10.29
C LEU A 51 -16.37 -11.29 10.71
N VAL A 52 -15.69 -12.42 10.89
CA VAL A 52 -16.31 -13.65 11.41
C VAL A 52 -17.00 -13.39 12.76
N ARG A 53 -16.28 -12.77 13.70
CA ARG A 53 -16.84 -12.44 15.02
C ARG A 53 -18.05 -11.50 14.93
N ILE A 54 -17.98 -10.49 14.07
CA ILE A 54 -19.09 -9.54 13.87
C ILE A 54 -20.30 -10.26 13.27
N MET A 55 -20.10 -11.12 12.28
CA MET A 55 -21.17 -11.87 11.64
C MET A 55 -21.89 -12.81 12.63
N GLU A 56 -21.15 -13.40 13.56
CA GLU A 56 -21.70 -14.29 14.59
C GLU A 56 -22.41 -13.54 15.73
N GLN A 57 -21.88 -12.40 16.16
CA GLN A 57 -22.35 -11.71 17.38
C GLN A 57 -23.28 -10.53 17.11
N THR A 58 -22.96 -9.68 16.12
CA THR A 58 -23.65 -8.40 15.88
C THR A 58 -23.62 -8.04 14.39
N PRO A 59 -24.33 -8.78 13.53
CA PRO A 59 -24.23 -8.63 12.07
C PRO A 59 -24.74 -7.26 11.57
N THR A 60 -25.53 -6.53 12.38
CA THR A 60 -26.03 -5.19 12.04
C THR A 60 -24.92 -4.15 11.86
N LEU A 61 -23.72 -4.37 12.41
CA LEU A 61 -22.57 -3.50 12.18
C LEU A 61 -22.09 -3.49 10.72
N LEU A 62 -22.42 -4.54 9.94
CA LEU A 62 -22.09 -4.62 8.51
C LEU A 62 -23.16 -3.98 7.60
N GLN A 63 -24.21 -3.37 8.17
CA GLN A 63 -25.31 -2.82 7.40
C GLN A 63 -24.88 -1.55 6.63
N VAL A 64 -24.78 -1.65 5.31
CA VAL A 64 -24.57 -0.50 4.43
C VAL A 64 -25.91 0.23 4.25
N ARG A 65 -26.00 1.49 4.69
CA ARG A 65 -27.17 2.33 4.35
C ARG A 65 -27.16 2.62 2.86
N ALA A 66 -28.23 2.28 2.15
CA ALA A 66 -28.41 2.70 0.78
C ALA A 66 -28.37 4.24 0.73
N ARG A 67 -27.46 4.81 -0.06
CA ARG A 67 -27.50 6.24 -0.36
C ARG A 67 -28.82 6.52 -1.11
N PRO A 68 -29.63 7.51 -0.70
CA PRO A 68 -30.73 7.97 -1.52
C PRO A 68 -30.18 8.47 -2.86
N LYS A 69 -30.85 8.11 -3.97
CA LYS A 69 -30.53 8.57 -5.32
C LYS A 69 -30.83 10.06 -5.49
#